data_AF-A0A946RKR2-F1
#
_entry.id   AF-A0A946RKR2-F1
#
_cell.length_a   1.000
_cell.length_b   1.000
_cell.length_c   1.000
_cell.angle_alpha   90.00
_cell.angle_beta   90.00
_cell.angle_gamma   90.00
#
_symmetry.space_group_name_H-M   'P 1'
#
loop_
_entity.id
_entity.type
_entity.pdbx_description
1 polymer ?
#
loop_
_entity_poly.entity_id
_entity_poly.type
_entity_poly.pdbx_seq_one_letter_code
_entity_poly.pdbx_strand_id
1 'polypeptide(L)' 'SFDHLLPSAMPYYEMLREAEIIVDSPEQAAKHVELHWDDIEKWWGSDEVQNARKLFCQHYARTEKHPVRTLKYLLTHDL' A
#
# COMPACT_ATOMS: atom_id res chain seq x y z
N SER A 1 -9.48 -11.58 -5.37
CA SER A 1 -8.89 -11.74 -6.73
C SER A 1 -8.57 -10.39 -7.36
N PHE A 2 -7.40 -10.26 -8.00
CA PHE A 2 -6.89 -9.01 -8.58
C PHE A 2 -6.96 -8.97 -10.12
N ASP A 3 -7.85 -9.76 -10.72
CA ASP A 3 -7.95 -9.89 -12.20
C ASP A 3 -8.30 -8.58 -12.94
N HIS A 4 -8.80 -7.59 -12.21
CA HIS A 4 -9.14 -6.26 -12.74
C HIS A 4 -7.96 -5.29 -12.72
N LEU A 5 -6.81 -5.66 -12.14
CA LEU A 5 -5.64 -4.81 -12.07
C LEU A 5 -4.82 -4.85 -13.37
N LEU A 6 -4.18 -3.73 -13.68
CA LEU A 6 -3.12 -3.72 -14.69
C LEU A 6 -1.96 -4.62 -14.25
N PRO A 7 -1.27 -5.32 -15.18
CA PRO A 7 -0.13 -6.17 -14.82
C PRO A 7 0.97 -5.44 -14.05
N SER A 8 1.17 -4.14 -14.31
CA SER A 8 2.13 -3.30 -13.60
C SER A 8 1.76 -3.00 -12.15
N ALA A 9 0.47 -3.07 -11.81
CA ALA A 9 -0.02 -2.85 -10.44
C ALA A 9 0.00 -4.12 -9.59
N MET A 10 -0.06 -5.30 -10.22
CA MET A 10 -0.11 -6.59 -9.53
C MET A 10 0.95 -6.74 -8.43
N PRO A 11 2.25 -6.45 -8.67
CA PRO A 11 3.27 -6.67 -7.64
C PRO A 11 3.02 -5.86 -6.37
N TYR A 12 2.55 -4.62 -6.50
CA TYR A 12 2.30 -3.76 -5.35
C TYR A 12 1.07 -4.20 -4.55
N TYR A 13 0.04 -4.73 -5.21
CA TYR A 13 -1.15 -5.26 -4.54
C TYR A 13 -0.88 -6.62 -3.88
N GLU A 14 -0.06 -7.48 -4.50
CA GLU A 14 0.38 -8.72 -3.85
C GLU A 14 1.18 -8.44 -2.58
N MET A 15 2.09 -7.46 -2.61
CA MET A 15 2.82 -7.03 -1.42
C MET A 15 1.90 -6.56 -0.29
N LEU A 16 0.81 -5.84 -0.61
CA LEU A 16 -0.18 -5.46 0.40
C LEU A 16 -0.97 -6.66 0.94
N ARG A 17 -1.19 -7.68 0.11
CA ARG A 17 -1.86 -8.92 0.52
C ARG A 17 -0.97 -9.78 1.41
N GLU A 18 0.31 -9.92 1.06
CA GLU A 18 1.32 -10.64 1.84
C GLU A 18 1.46 -10.05 3.25
N ALA A 19 1.43 -8.72 3.36
CA ALA A 19 1.45 -8.01 4.65
C ALA A 19 0.08 -7.98 5.39
N GLU A 20 -0.93 -8.70 4.89
CA GLU A 20 -2.31 -8.75 5.42
C GLU A 20 -3.02 -7.38 5.50
N ILE A 21 -2.55 -6.38 4.75
CA ILE A 21 -3.22 -5.08 4.62
C ILE A 21 -4.47 -5.21 3.74
N ILE A 22 -4.39 -6.04 2.69
CA ILE A 22 -5.54 -6.44 1.88
C ILE A 22 -5.85 -7.92 2.18
N VAL A 23 -7.10 -8.19 2.54
CA VAL A 23 -7.62 -9.54 2.75
C VAL A 23 -8.80 -9.78 1.82
N ASP A 24 -8.98 -11.03 1.38
CA ASP A 24 -9.92 -11.37 0.31
C ASP A 24 -11.37 -11.55 0.80
N SER A 25 -11.63 -11.54 2.11
CA SER A 25 -12.99 -11.65 2.66
C SER A 25 -13.20 -10.89 4.00
N PRO A 26 -14.45 -10.52 4.33
CA PRO A 26 -14.78 -9.94 5.63
C PRO A 26 -14.43 -10.85 6.82
N GLU A 27 -14.59 -12.16 6.67
CA GLU A 27 -14.28 -13.15 7.72
C GLU A 27 -12.78 -13.20 8.00
N GLN A 28 -11.95 -13.12 6.95
CA GLN A 28 -10.51 -13.02 7.11
C GLN A 28 -10.12 -11.71 7.81
N ALA A 29 -10.76 -10.59 7.45
CA ALA A 29 -10.54 -9.30 8.11
C ALA A 29 -10.88 -9.37 9.60
N ALA A 30 -12.03 -9.93 9.95
CA ALA A 30 -12.45 -10.08 11.35
C ALA A 30 -11.45 -10.92 12.14
N LYS A 31 -11.00 -12.05 11.57
CA LYS A 31 -10.01 -12.93 12.20
C LYS A 31 -8.65 -12.24 12.38
N HIS A 32 -8.22 -11.44 11.40
CA HIS A 32 -6.97 -10.70 11.50
C HIS A 32 -7.03 -9.63 12.61
N VAL A 33 -8.15 -8.90 12.70
CA VAL A 33 -8.38 -7.94 13.80
C VAL A 33 -8.42 -8.63 15.15
N GLU A 34 -9.09 -9.78 15.27
CA GLU A 34 -9.13 -10.59 16.49
C GLU A 34 -7.71 -11.05 16.90
N LEU A 35 -6.91 -11.53 15.94
CA LEU A 35 -5.53 -11.99 16.18
C LEU A 35 -4.63 -10.89 16.75
N HIS A 36 -4.81 -9.65 16.30
CA HIS A 36 -4.01 -8.50 16.72
C HIS A 36 -4.74 -7.58 17.71
N TRP A 37 -5.86 -8.02 18.29
CA TRP A 37 -6.73 -7.19 19.11
C TRP A 37 -5.99 -6.54 20.29
N ASP A 38 -5.11 -7.30 20.95
CA ASP A 38 -4.38 -6.84 22.12
C ASP A 38 -3.28 -5.82 21.77
N ASP A 39 -2.73 -5.87 20.54
CA ASP A 39 -1.63 -5.01 20.11
C ASP A 39 -1.60 -4.84 18.58
N ILE A 40 -2.57 -4.10 18.06
CA ILE A 40 -2.68 -3.81 16.62
C ILE A 40 -1.54 -2.94 16.13
N GLU A 41 -0.99 -2.09 17.01
CA GLU A 41 0.11 -1.17 16.69
C GLU A 41 1.41 -1.94 16.41
N LYS A 42 1.64 -3.06 17.10
CA LYS A 42 2.80 -3.93 16.82
C LYS A 42 2.74 -4.56 15.43
N TRP A 43 1.57 -5.01 14.98
CA TRP A 43 1.41 -5.50 13.61
C TRP A 43 1.57 -4.35 12.62
N TRP A 44 0.82 -3.27 12.81
CA TRP A 44 0.83 -2.13 11.89
C TRP A 44 2.23 -1.51 11.77
N GLY A 45 2.97 -1.44 12.88
CA GLY A 45 4.32 -0.92 12.98
C GLY A 45 5.42 -1.89 12.54
N SER A 46 5.08 -3.15 12.20
CA SER A 46 6.06 -4.13 11.74
C SER A 46 6.74 -3.68 10.45
N ASP A 47 7.99 -4.11 10.26
CA ASP A 47 8.77 -3.75 9.07
C ASP A 47 8.08 -4.21 7.78
N GLU A 48 7.47 -5.39 7.79
CA GLU A 48 6.74 -5.95 6.67
C GLU A 48 5.58 -5.04 6.24
N VAL A 49 4.67 -4.73 7.17
CA VAL A 49 3.51 -3.86 6.92
C VAL A 49 3.94 -2.45 6.51
N GLN A 50 4.92 -1.90 7.22
CA GLN A 50 5.40 -0.54 6.94
C GLN A 50 6.09 -0.44 5.58
N ASN A 51 6.85 -1.46 5.16
CA ASN A 51 7.51 -1.48 3.86
C ASN A 51 6.50 -1.63 2.72
N ALA A 52 5.55 -2.56 2.85
CA ALA A 52 4.47 -2.73 1.86
C ALA A 52 3.69 -1.40 1.68
N ARG A 53 3.27 -0.79 2.79
CA ARG A 53 2.56 0.50 2.79
C ARG A 53 3.40 1.61 2.13
N LYS A 54 4.66 1.79 2.53
CA LYS A 54 5.53 2.86 2.02
C LYS A 54 5.76 2.71 0.52
N LEU A 55 6.06 1.50 0.05
CA LEU A 55 6.30 1.24 -1.37
C LEU A 55 5.06 1.48 -2.21
N PHE A 56 3.90 0.99 -1.76
CA PHE A 56 2.62 1.28 -2.43
C PHE A 56 2.35 2.78 -2.49
N CYS A 57 2.47 3.48 -1.35
CA CYS A 57 2.25 4.92 -1.30
C CYS A 57 3.23 5.69 -2.17
N GLN A 58 4.51 5.31 -2.23
CA GLN A 58 5.48 5.98 -3.10
C GLN A 58 5.11 5.87 -4.58
N HIS A 59 4.46 4.79 -5.00
CA HIS A 59 4.09 4.56 -6.39
C HIS A 59 2.71 5.16 -6.74
N TYR A 60 1.69 4.91 -5.92
CA TYR A 60 0.30 5.23 -6.26
C TYR A 60 -0.33 6.35 -5.42
N ALA A 61 0.24 6.69 -4.26
CA ALA A 61 -0.29 7.70 -3.36
C ALA A 61 0.80 8.68 -2.90
N ARG A 62 1.73 9.01 -3.81
CA ARG A 62 2.94 9.76 -3.46
C ARG A 62 2.55 11.14 -2.97
N THR A 63 2.81 11.42 -1.71
CA THR A 63 2.63 12.75 -1.15
C THR A 63 3.83 13.61 -1.51
N GLU A 64 3.57 14.72 -2.22
CA GLU A 64 4.60 15.66 -2.65
C GLU A 64 4.48 16.97 -1.87
N LYS A 65 5.61 17.50 -1.38
CA LYS A 65 5.63 18.74 -0.58
C LYS A 65 5.32 19.97 -1.43
N HIS A 66 5.72 19.95 -2.69
CA HIS A 66 5.54 21.06 -3.62
C HIS A 66 4.85 20.60 -4.91
N PRO A 67 3.58 20.13 -4.83
CA PRO A 67 2.95 19.37 -5.90
C PRO A 67 2.91 20.13 -7.23
N VAL A 68 2.57 21.43 -7.20
CA VAL A 68 2.54 22.28 -8.40
C VAL A 68 3.92 22.44 -9.03
N ARG A 69 4.96 22.67 -8.22
CA ARG A 69 6.34 22.84 -8.72
C ARG A 69 6.86 21.54 -9.31
N THR A 70 6.68 20.43 -8.60
CA THR A 70 7.11 19.10 -9.06
C THR A 70 6.39 18.73 -10.34
N LEU A 71 5.06 18.88 -10.40
CA LEU A 71 4.29 18.57 -11.60
C LEU A 71 4.74 19.41 -12.80
N LYS A 72 4.96 20.72 -12.61
CA LYS A 72 5.48 21.59 -13.67
C LYS A 72 6.84 21.10 -14.17
N TYR A 73 7.75 20.73 -13.27
CA TYR A 73 9.05 20.19 -13.63
C TYR A 73 8.92 18.92 -14.47
N LEU A 74 8.18 17.92 -13.99
CA LEU A 74 7.97 16.64 -14.69
C LEU A 74 7.44 16.85 -16.12
N LEU A 75 6.45 17.73 -16.29
CA LEU A 75 5.82 18.00 -17.59
C LEU A 75 6.70 18.78 -18.58
N THR A 76 7.75 19.45 -18.10
CA THR A 76 8.58 20.33 -18.93
C THR A 76 10.03 19.89 -19.08
N HIS A 77 10.50 18.95 -18.26
CA HIS A 77 11.89 18.51 -18.21
C HIS A 77 12.09 16.99 -18.25
N ASP A 78 11.06 16.19 -17.93
CA ASP A 78 11.15 14.72 -17.91
C ASP A 78 10.41 14.05 -19.09
N LEU A 79 10.16 14.82 -20.17
CA LEU A 79 9.72 14.32 -21.49
C LEU A 79 10.82 14.49 -22.53
#